data_AF-A0A3B0VEU2-F1
#
_entry.id   AF-A0A3B0VEU2-F1
#
_cell.length_a   1.000
_cell.length_b   1.000
_cell.length_c   1.000
_cell.angle_alpha   90.00
_cell.angle_beta   90.00
_cell.angle_gamma   90.00
#
_symmetry.space_group_name_H-M   'P 1'
#
loop_
_entity.id
_entity.type
_entity.pdbx_description
1 polymer ?
#
loop_
_entity_poly.entity_id
_entity_poly.type
_entity_poly.pdbx_seq_one_letter_code
_entity_poly.pdbx_strand_id
1 'polypeptide(L)' 'MARRDPLTYDVIGAAMEVHKRLGHGFLEGVYQEALALELTHRDVPFRREVDLPITYREQ' A
#
# COMPACT_ATOMS: atom_id res chain seq x y z
N MET A 1 22.69 -13.10 -6.99
CA MET A 1 22.18 -11.70 -7.03
C MET A 1 20.66 -11.77 -6.99
N ALA A 2 20.01 -11.10 -6.04
CA ALA A 2 18.55 -11.13 -5.90
C ALA A 2 17.89 -10.56 -7.16
N ARG A 3 17.03 -11.36 -7.79
CA ARG A 3 16.22 -10.95 -8.95
C ARG A 3 15.26 -9.85 -8.49
N ARG A 4 15.38 -8.65 -9.06
CA ARG A 4 14.42 -7.57 -8.82
C ARG A 4 13.09 -7.93 -9.47
N ASP A 5 12.05 -8.06 -8.65
CA ASP A 5 10.69 -8.26 -9.09
C ASP A 5 10.08 -6.89 -9.46
N PRO A 6 9.64 -6.68 -10.72
CA PRO A 6 9.03 -5.43 -11.16
C PRO A 6 7.83 -5.02 -10.29
N LEU A 7 6.99 -5.97 -9.89
CA LEU A 7 5.81 -5.67 -9.06
C LEU A 7 6.23 -5.12 -7.70
N THR A 8 7.21 -5.76 -7.05
CA THR A 8 7.80 -5.25 -5.80
C THR A 8 8.33 -3.82 -5.97
N TYR A 9 9.00 -3.52 -7.09
CA TYR A 9 9.52 -2.17 -7.35
C TYR A 9 8.39 -1.13 -7.45
N ASP A 10 7.30 -1.46 -8.16
CA ASP A 10 6.18 -0.55 -8.35
C ASP A 10 5.40 -0.30 -7.06
N VAL A 11 5.16 -1.34 -6.26
CA VAL A 11 4.48 -1.23 -4.95
C VAL A 11 5.30 -0.37 -3.99
N ILE A 12 6.61 -0.61 -3.87
CA ILE A 12 7.48 0.20 -3.01
C ILE A 12 7.54 1.64 -3.53
N GLY A 13 7.69 1.82 -4.85
CA GLY A 13 7.70 3.14 -5.47
C GLY A 13 6.42 3.93 -5.22
N ALA A 14 5.26 3.28 -5.22
CA ALA A 14 3.98 3.91 -4.89
C ALA A 14 3.95 4.39 -3.42
N ALA A 15 4.35 3.52 -2.49
CA ALA A 15 4.41 3.89 -1.07
C ALA A 15 5.40 5.03 -0.79
N MET A 16 6.55 5.04 -1.47
CA MET A 16 7.53 6.13 -1.37
C MET A 16 6.97 7.46 -1.88
N GLU A 17 6.23 7.47 -2.99
CA GLU A 17 5.63 8.69 -3.52
C GLU A 17 4.53 9.23 -2.59
N VAL A 18 3.70 8.36 -2.03
CA VAL A 18 2.72 8.72 -0.99
C VAL A 18 3.42 9.36 0.20
N HIS A 19 4.47 8.73 0.74
CA HIS A 19 5.21 9.28 1.87
C HIS A 19 5.88 10.62 1.53
N LYS A 20 6.45 10.76 0.33
CA LYS A 20 7.08 12.01 -0.13
C LYS A 20 6.08 13.16 -0.23
N ARG A 21 4.84 12.90 -0.67
CA ARG A 21 3.80 13.93 -0.83
C ARG A 21 3.09 14.27 0.48
N LEU A 22 2.79 13.27 1.31
CA LEU A 22 2.00 13.46 2.53
C LEU A 22 2.86 13.63 3.79
N GLY A 23 4.09 13.13 3.81
CA GLY A 23 4.90 13.08 5.01
C GLY A 23 4.33 12.12 6.05
N HIS A 24 4.51 12.46 7.33
CA HIS A 24 3.96 11.72 8.47
C HIS A 24 2.90 12.54 9.22
N GLY A 25 2.04 11.90 10.02
CA GLY A 25 1.10 12.58 10.93
C GLY A 25 -0.38 12.42 10.60
N PHE A 26 -0.72 11.79 9.47
CA PHE A 26 -2.11 11.46 9.15
C PHE A 26 -2.57 10.13 9.76
N LEU A 27 -3.89 9.94 9.81
CA LEU A 27 -4.50 8.65 10.14
C LEU A 27 -4.30 7.65 9.01
N GLU A 28 -4.35 6.37 9.35
CA GLU A 28 -4.19 5.25 8.41
C GLU A 28 -5.04 5.39 7.16
N GLY A 29 -6.33 5.73 7.31
CA GLY A 29 -7.26 5.87 6.19
C GLY A 29 -6.77 6.85 5.12
N VAL A 30 -6.07 7.92 5.49
CA VAL A 30 -5.50 8.87 4.52
C VAL A 30 -4.40 8.22 3.69
N TYR A 31 -3.53 7.42 4.31
CA TYR A 31 -2.49 6.70 3.58
C TYR A 31 -3.08 5.60 2.71
N GLN A 32 -4.13 4.91 3.19
CA GLN A 32 -4.84 3.90 2.41
C GLN A 32 -5.45 4.51 1.14
N GLU A 33 -6.12 5.66 1.25
CA GLU A 33 -6.65 6.38 0.08
C GLU A 33 -5.55 6.79 -0.89
N ALA A 34 -4.49 7.42 -0.37
CA ALA A 34 -3.40 7.92 -1.21
C ALA A 34 -2.65 6.78 -1.91
N LEU A 35 -2.42 5.66 -1.22
CA LEU A 35 -1.78 4.49 -1.80
C LEU A 35 -2.66 3.83 -2.85
N ALA A 36 -3.97 3.74 -2.62
CA ALA A 36 -4.90 3.23 -3.62
C ALA A 36 -4.89 4.06 -4.91
N LEU A 37 -4.86 5.39 -4.79
CA LEU A 37 -4.74 6.29 -5.95
C LEU A 37 -3.42 6.08 -6.70
N GLU A 38 -2.30 6.02 -5.98
CA GLU A 38 -0.98 5.84 -6.58
C GLU A 38 -0.80 4.46 -7.24
N LEU A 39 -1.34 3.40 -6.64
CA LEU A 39 -1.37 2.05 -7.24
C LEU A 39 -2.25 2.01 -8.49
N THR A 40 -3.39 2.70 -8.47
CA THR A 40 -4.27 2.84 -9.65
C THR A 40 -3.56 3.56 -10.79
N HIS A 41 -2.84 4.65 -10.50
CA HIS A 41 -2.10 5.42 -11.50
C HIS A 41 -0.95 4.62 -12.15
N ARG A 42 -0.48 3.57 -11.49
CA ARG A 42 0.61 2.70 -11.95
C ARG A 42 0.09 1.39 -12.55
N ASP A 43 -1.22 1.25 -12.72
CA ASP A 43 -1.88 0.02 -13.18
C ASP A 43 -1.51 -1.23 -12.35
N VAL A 44 -1.20 -1.03 -11.06
CA VAL A 44 -0.89 -2.13 -10.13
C VAL A 44 -2.21 -2.70 -9.60
N PRO A 45 -2.52 -3.98 -9.82
CA PRO A 45 -3.76 -4.57 -9.33
C PRO A 45 -3.74 -4.70 -7.80
N PHE A 46 -4.80 -4.24 -7.15
CA PHE A 46 -4.95 -4.32 -5.69
C PHE A 46 -6.42 -4.48 -5.29
N ARG A 47 -6.63 -4.86 -4.03
CA ARG A 47 -7.92 -4.80 -3.37
C ARG A 47 -7.80 -3.97 -2.12
N ARG A 48 -8.86 -3.25 -1.80
CA ARG A 48 -8.98 -2.42 -0.60
C ARG A 48 -9.74 -3.18 0.46
N GLU A 49 -9.40 -2.94 1.72
CA GLU A 49 -10.17 -3.43 2.88
C GLU A 49 -10.49 -4.93 2.79
N VAL A 50 -9.51 -5.71 2.33
CA VAL A 50 -9.66 -7.16 2.27
C VAL A 50 -9.83 -7.65 3.70
N ASP A 51 -10.87 -8.47 3.93
CA ASP A 51 -11.12 -9.09 5.22
C ASP A 51 -9.83 -9.74 5.73
N LEU A 52 -9.34 -9.22 6.85
CA LEU A 52 -8.23 -9.82 7.57
C LEU A 52 -8.86 -10.67 8.67
N PRO A 53 -8.89 -12.01 8.54
CA PRO A 53 -9.39 -12.86 9.60
C PRO A 53 -8.46 -12.72 10.81
N ILE A 54 -8.88 -11.95 11.80
CA ILE A 54 -8.16 -11.78 13.07
C ILE A 54 -8.86 -12.63 14.11
N THR A 55 -8.18 -13.67 14.56
CA THR A 55 -8.54 -14.38 15.79
C THR A 55 -7.82 -13.73 16.96
N TYR A 56 -8.57 -13.04 17.83
CA TYR A 56 -8.04 -12.54 19.08
C TYR A 56 -8.53 -13.42 20.23
N ARG A 57 -7.62 -14.15 20.88
CA ARG A 57 -7.92 -15.05 22.03
C ARG A 57 -9.01 -16.10 21.74
N GLU A 58 -8.83 -16.89 20.67
CA GLU A 58 -9.71 -18.03 20.33
C GLU A 58 -11.16 -17.63 19.97
N GLN A 59 -11.32 -16.60 19.13
CA GLN A 59 -12.57 -16.30 18.42
C GLN A 59 -12.43 -16.45 16.90
#